data_AF-A0A2S1QZU6-F1
#
_entry.id   AF-A0A2S1QZU6-F1
#
_cell.length_a   1.000
_cell.length_b   1.000
_cell.length_c   1.000
_cell.angle_alpha   90.00
_cell.angle_beta   90.00
_cell.angle_gamma   90.00
#
_symmetry.space_group_name_H-M   'P 1'
#
loop_
_entity.id
_entity.type
_entity.pdbx_description
1 polymer ?
#
loop_
_entity_poly.entity_id
_entity_poly.type
_entity_poly.pdbx_seq_one_letter_code
_entity_poly.pdbx_strand_id
1 'polypeptide(L)'
;MQRSILPLFILSLLFVMVSCGKSKEKDLVIKENDTIVVYNVMMYAKLGGYMDGNKKIFKIIDTACINADCRVQNEIKKYGYKYFLGVGLGTTECEIEYLKKAFLKKGIRTDVYGVSCLGTPPEDKFGYLCYEKAMNAAVEEKYGITFIDSMEKVRMHVHGICRTKY
;
A
#
# COMPACT_ATOMS: atom_id res chain seq x y z
N MET A 1 43.18 -10.19 39.86
CA MET A 1 43.09 -8.91 39.12
C MET A 1 42.06 -9.09 38.01
N GLN A 2 40.78 -8.90 38.32
CA GLN A 2 39.67 -9.14 37.38
C GLN A 2 38.96 -7.80 37.23
N ARG A 3 39.28 -7.08 36.15
CA ARG A 3 38.71 -5.75 35.87
C ARG A 3 37.28 -5.96 35.39
N SER A 4 36.33 -5.51 36.20
CA SER A 4 34.90 -5.47 35.90
C SER A 4 34.64 -4.49 34.75
N ILE A 5 34.68 -4.98 33.51
CA ILE A 5 34.37 -4.22 32.27
C ILE A 5 32.85 -4.21 31.98
N LEU A 6 32.07 -4.98 32.75
CA LEU A 6 30.63 -5.19 32.56
C LEU A 6 29.73 -3.93 32.71
N PRO A 7 30.02 -2.92 33.58
CA PRO A 7 29.10 -1.79 33.73
C PRO A 7 29.20 -0.77 32.59
N LEU A 8 30.27 -0.78 31.79
CA LEU A 8 30.46 0.18 30.68
C LEU A 8 29.63 -0.20 29.44
N PHE A 9 29.44 -1.51 29.20
CA PHE A 9 28.66 -2.01 28.06
C PHE A 9 27.14 -1.82 28.26
N ILE A 10 26.66 -1.87 29.51
CA ILE A 10 25.24 -1.68 29.82
C ILE A 10 24.84 -0.20 29.67
N LEU A 11 25.76 0.73 29.96
CA LEU A 11 25.49 2.16 29.84
C LEU A 11 25.46 2.66 28.39
N SER A 12 26.19 2.01 27.45
CA SER A 12 26.18 2.41 26.04
C SER A 12 24.94 1.92 25.28
N LEU A 13 24.34 0.78 25.67
CA LEU A 13 23.09 0.28 25.07
C LEU A 13 21.88 1.17 25.38
N LEU A 14 21.87 1.86 26.53
CA LEU A 14 20.77 2.75 26.92
C LEU A 14 20.73 4.05 26.08
N PHE A 15 21.84 4.48 25.50
CA PHE A 15 21.90 5.70 24.69
C PHE A 15 21.34 5.54 23.27
N VAL A 16 21.29 4.31 22.74
CA VAL A 16 20.80 4.06 21.37
C VAL A 16 19.27 4.15 21.28
N MET A 17 18.55 4.00 22.39
CA MET A 17 17.07 4.04 22.39
C MET A 17 16.46 5.44 22.49
N VAL A 18 17.25 6.49 22.74
CA VAL A 18 16.72 7.87 22.86
C VAL A 18 16.68 8.61 21.52
N SER A 19 17.34 8.10 20.47
CA SER A 19 17.25 8.69 19.13
C SER A 19 16.07 8.14 18.33
N CYS A 20 14.89 8.10 18.95
CA CYS A 20 13.63 8.04 18.20
C CYS A 20 13.36 9.45 17.68
N GLY A 21 14.03 9.78 16.58
CA GLY A 21 13.80 11.01 15.83
C GLY A 21 12.34 11.06 15.42
N LYS A 22 11.51 11.77 16.20
CA LYS A 22 10.21 12.23 15.73
C LYS A 22 10.49 13.17 14.57
N SER A 23 10.51 12.61 13.36
CA SER A 23 10.27 13.39 12.14
C SER A 23 9.01 14.18 12.42
N LYS A 24 9.16 15.48 12.64
CA LYS A 24 8.03 16.41 12.67
C LYS A 24 7.52 16.43 11.24
N GLU A 25 6.66 15.46 10.92
CA GLU A 25 5.72 15.53 9.81
C GLU A 25 4.96 16.84 10.06
N LYS A 26 5.39 17.92 9.40
CA LYS A 26 4.75 19.23 9.51
C LYS A 26 3.29 19.00 9.18
N ASP A 27 2.41 19.24 10.14
CA ASP A 27 0.97 19.14 9.98
C ASP A 27 0.55 19.99 8.77
N LEU A 28 0.31 19.34 7.63
CA LEU A 28 -0.14 19.96 6.38
C LEU A 28 -1.64 20.28 6.43
N VAL A 29 -2.20 20.55 7.60
CA VAL A 29 -3.56 21.06 7.71
C VAL A 29 -3.48 22.56 7.42
N ILE A 30 -3.56 22.93 6.15
CA ILE A 30 -3.76 24.32 5.76
C ILE A 30 -5.20 24.68 6.16
N LYS A 31 -5.33 25.48 7.21
CA LYS A 31 -6.58 26.15 7.59
C LYS A 31 -6.67 27.43 6.76
N GLU A 32 -7.45 27.41 5.69
CA GLU A 32 -7.95 28.64 5.07
C GLU A 32 -9.36 28.87 5.61
N ASN A 33 -9.52 29.85 6.50
CA ASN A 33 -10.80 30.16 7.17
C ASN A 33 -11.38 28.95 7.94
N ASP A 34 -12.70 28.74 7.86
CA ASP A 34 -13.43 27.58 8.43
C ASP A 34 -13.26 26.29 7.60
N THR A 35 -12.40 26.31 6.57
CA THR A 35 -12.17 25.17 5.67
C THR A 35 -10.85 24.46 6.00
N ILE A 36 -10.93 23.14 6.16
CA ILE A 36 -9.77 22.25 6.29
C ILE A 36 -9.49 21.63 4.92
N VAL A 37 -8.30 21.88 4.37
CA VAL A 37 -7.86 21.24 3.13
C VAL A 37 -7.16 19.92 3.44
N VAL A 38 -7.57 18.83 2.77
CA VAL A 38 -7.07 17.47 2.99
C VAL A 38 -6.51 16.91 1.69
N TYR A 39 -5.24 16.48 1.70
CA TYR A 39 -4.54 16.08 0.46
C TYR A 39 -4.42 14.56 0.24
N ASN A 40 -4.66 13.75 1.28
CA ASN A 40 -4.58 12.29 1.22
C ASN A 40 -5.38 11.61 2.34
N VAL A 41 -5.60 10.29 2.20
CA VAL A 41 -6.36 9.46 3.16
C VAL A 41 -5.77 9.48 4.58
N MET A 42 -4.44 9.52 4.73
CA MET A 42 -3.82 9.52 6.06
C MET A 42 -4.16 10.81 6.81
N MET A 43 -4.15 11.94 6.12
CA MET A 43 -4.60 13.21 6.68
C MET A 43 -6.10 13.18 7.00
N TYR A 44 -6.93 12.59 6.14
CA TYR A 44 -8.36 12.42 6.39
C TYR A 44 -8.64 11.54 7.63
N ALA A 45 -7.95 10.41 7.75
CA ALA A 45 -8.09 9.50 8.88
C ALA A 45 -7.64 10.14 10.20
N LYS A 46 -6.54 10.92 10.18
CA LYS A 46 -6.10 11.74 11.33
C LYS A 46 -7.17 12.76 11.76
N LEU A 47 -8.07 13.15 10.86
CA LEU A 47 -9.16 14.09 11.14
C LEU A 47 -10.43 13.43 11.71
N GLY A 48 -10.47 12.10 11.86
CA GLY A 48 -11.64 11.38 12.38
C GLY A 48 -12.14 11.90 13.73
N GLY A 49 -11.24 12.32 14.63
CA GLY A 49 -11.61 12.95 15.90
C GLY A 49 -12.15 14.38 15.81
N TYR A 50 -12.04 15.04 14.65
CA TYR A 50 -12.58 16.39 14.40
C TYR A 50 -13.96 16.36 13.74
N MET A 51 -14.42 15.22 13.22
CA MET A 51 -15.71 15.10 12.54
C MET A 51 -16.89 14.89 13.50
N ASP A 52 -16.64 14.36 14.69
CA ASP A 52 -17.64 14.29 15.75
C ASP A 52 -17.84 15.68 16.39
N GLY A 53 -18.83 16.42 15.89
CA GLY A 53 -19.38 17.62 16.53
C GLY A 53 -18.93 18.98 15.98
N ASN A 54 -17.98 19.05 15.03
CA ASN A 54 -17.57 20.32 14.42
C ASN A 54 -18.10 20.47 12.98
N LYS A 55 -18.83 21.57 12.71
CA LYS A 55 -19.32 21.98 11.38
C LYS A 55 -18.23 22.49 10.42
N LYS A 56 -17.02 21.94 10.49
CA LYS A 56 -15.92 22.40 9.62
C LYS A 56 -16.13 21.89 8.20
N ILE A 57 -15.89 22.75 7.22
CA ILE A 57 -15.97 22.40 5.80
C ILE A 57 -14.66 21.71 5.43
N PHE A 58 -14.72 20.51 4.87
CA PHE A 58 -13.53 19.81 4.38
C PHE A 58 -13.43 19.96 2.88
N LYS A 59 -12.33 20.52 2.38
CA LYS A 59 -11.99 20.55 0.96
C LYS A 59 -10.97 19.45 0.69
N ILE A 60 -11.38 18.43 -0.05
CA ILE A 60 -10.51 17.29 -0.37
C ILE A 60 -9.87 17.53 -1.72
N ILE A 61 -8.54 17.50 -1.75
CA ILE A 61 -7.73 17.57 -2.97
C ILE A 61 -6.97 16.27 -3.05
N ASP A 62 -7.55 15.27 -3.71
CA ASP A 62 -6.88 13.99 -3.86
C ASP A 62 -5.71 14.10 -4.86
N THR A 63 -4.50 14.12 -4.31
CA THR A 63 -3.26 14.16 -5.09
C THR A 63 -2.71 12.77 -5.40
N ALA A 64 -3.27 11.70 -4.83
CA ALA A 64 -2.74 10.35 -4.99
C ALA A 64 -2.90 9.84 -6.44
N CYS A 65 -3.95 10.30 -7.13
CA CYS A 65 -4.32 9.83 -8.47
C CYS A 65 -3.86 10.74 -9.61
N ILE A 66 -3.54 12.02 -9.32
CA ILE A 66 -3.28 13.06 -10.33
C ILE A 66 -2.20 12.68 -11.37
N ASN A 67 -1.25 11.81 -11.00
CA ASN A 67 -0.14 11.40 -11.87
C ASN A 67 0.02 9.88 -11.99
N ALA A 68 -1.01 9.09 -11.66
CA ALA A 68 -0.91 7.64 -11.68
C ALA A 68 -0.49 7.12 -13.06
N ASP A 69 -1.17 7.55 -14.12
CA ASP A 69 -0.89 7.09 -15.50
C ASP A 69 0.52 7.46 -15.96
N CYS A 70 0.95 8.70 -15.75
CA CYS A 70 2.31 9.13 -16.09
C CYS A 70 3.37 8.29 -15.36
N ARG A 71 3.15 8.00 -14.07
CA ARG A 71 4.03 7.15 -13.28
C ARG A 71 4.06 5.71 -13.80
N VAL A 72 2.90 5.15 -14.14
CA VAL A 72 2.76 3.80 -14.74
C VAL A 72 3.54 3.72 -16.05
N GLN A 73 3.33 4.67 -16.97
CA GLN A 73 4.02 4.67 -18.27
C GLN A 73 5.54 4.76 -18.11
N ASN A 74 6.02 5.59 -17.18
CA ASN A 74 7.45 5.69 -16.88
C ASN A 74 8.01 4.41 -16.26
N GLU A 75 7.28 3.76 -15.35
CA GLU A 75 7.70 2.49 -14.76
C GLU A 75 7.72 1.36 -15.78
N ILE A 76 6.71 1.23 -16.65
CA ILE A 76 6.67 0.22 -17.71
C ILE A 76 7.87 0.38 -18.64
N LYS A 77 8.19 1.61 -19.05
CA LYS A 77 9.35 1.88 -19.91
C LYS A 77 10.68 1.50 -19.25
N LYS A 78 10.82 1.73 -17.94
CA LYS A 78 12.07 1.55 -17.21
C LYS A 78 12.28 0.13 -16.71
N TYR A 79 11.21 -0.53 -16.27
CA TYR A 79 11.27 -1.78 -15.51
C TYR A 79 10.32 -2.87 -16.02
N GLY A 80 9.54 -2.58 -17.07
CA GLY A 80 8.52 -3.50 -17.58
C GLY A 80 7.29 -3.61 -16.68
N TYR A 81 6.36 -4.46 -17.12
CA TYR A 81 5.06 -4.64 -16.50
C TYR A 81 5.15 -5.20 -15.07
N LYS A 82 4.25 -4.71 -14.23
CA LYS A 82 4.03 -5.20 -12.86
C LYS A 82 2.53 -5.45 -12.70
N TYR A 83 2.13 -6.54 -12.06
CA TYR A 83 0.74 -6.81 -11.73
C TYR A 83 0.56 -6.86 -10.21
N PHE A 84 -0.39 -6.07 -9.73
CA PHE A 84 -0.72 -5.95 -8.33
C PHE A 84 -1.79 -6.98 -7.96
N LEU A 85 -1.41 -7.94 -7.13
CA LEU A 85 -2.28 -8.98 -6.59
C LEU A 85 -3.03 -8.43 -5.36
N GLY A 86 -4.36 -8.39 -5.44
CA GLY A 86 -5.21 -8.05 -4.30
C GLY A 86 -5.23 -9.19 -3.28
N VAL A 87 -4.70 -8.91 -2.08
CA VAL A 87 -4.65 -9.87 -0.96
C VAL A 87 -5.71 -9.47 0.07
N GLY A 88 -6.69 -10.36 0.26
CA GLY A 88 -7.76 -10.21 1.25
C GLY A 88 -7.71 -11.30 2.32
N LEU A 89 -8.65 -11.23 3.26
CA LEU A 89 -8.87 -12.27 4.27
C LEU A 89 -9.14 -13.62 3.57
N GLY A 90 -8.20 -14.56 3.69
CA GLY A 90 -8.30 -15.90 3.09
C GLY A 90 -7.35 -16.17 1.91
N THR A 91 -6.57 -15.19 1.46
CA THR A 91 -5.46 -15.47 0.52
C THR A 91 -4.23 -15.95 1.29
N THR A 92 -3.73 -17.15 0.97
CA THR A 92 -2.56 -17.74 1.61
C THR A 92 -1.25 -17.31 0.93
N GLU A 93 -0.14 -17.37 1.66
CA GLU A 93 1.21 -17.15 1.08
C GLU A 93 1.51 -18.14 -0.05
N CYS A 94 1.08 -19.39 0.12
CA CYS A 94 1.17 -20.43 -0.89
C CYS A 94 0.52 -20.01 -2.21
N GLU A 95 -0.70 -19.46 -2.18
CA GLU A 95 -1.36 -18.96 -3.39
C GLU A 95 -0.60 -17.80 -4.03
N ILE A 96 -0.13 -16.86 -3.22
CA ILE A 96 0.65 -15.72 -3.69
C ILE A 96 1.88 -16.23 -4.44
N GLU A 97 2.67 -17.14 -3.88
CA GLU A 97 3.86 -17.68 -4.53
C GLU A 97 3.58 -18.34 -5.88
N TYR A 98 2.50 -19.11 -5.98
CA TYR A 98 2.11 -19.75 -7.24
C TYR A 98 1.79 -18.72 -8.32
N LEU A 99 1.02 -17.68 -7.95
CA LEU A 99 0.68 -16.61 -8.88
C LEU A 99 1.92 -15.82 -9.29
N LYS A 100 2.79 -15.46 -8.35
CA LYS A 100 4.06 -14.79 -8.66
C LYS A 100 4.85 -15.57 -9.71
N LYS A 101 4.95 -16.90 -9.57
CA LYS A 101 5.62 -17.78 -10.54
C LYS A 101 4.91 -17.80 -11.90
N ALA A 102 3.58 -17.82 -11.93
CA ALA A 102 2.81 -17.87 -13.17
C ALA A 102 2.93 -16.57 -13.99
N PHE A 103 2.86 -15.41 -13.34
CA PHE A 103 3.07 -14.10 -13.98
C PHE A 103 4.52 -13.90 -14.41
N LEU A 104 5.50 -14.33 -13.59
CA LEU A 104 6.91 -14.19 -13.93
C LEU A 104 7.29 -14.97 -15.20
N LYS A 105 6.69 -16.14 -15.44
CA LYS A 105 6.85 -16.89 -16.70
C LYS A 105 6.43 -16.10 -17.96
N LYS A 106 5.69 -15.02 -17.79
CA LYS A 106 5.23 -14.11 -18.86
C LYS A 106 6.00 -12.79 -18.86
N GLY A 107 7.06 -12.67 -18.05
CA GLY A 107 7.85 -11.46 -17.90
C GLY A 107 7.13 -10.37 -17.09
N ILE A 108 6.05 -10.71 -16.38
CA ILE A 108 5.30 -9.76 -15.56
C ILE A 108 5.76 -9.90 -14.11
N ARG A 109 6.28 -8.80 -13.55
CA ARG A 109 6.60 -8.75 -12.12
C ARG A 109 5.30 -8.68 -11.32
N THR A 110 5.32 -9.11 -10.08
CA THR A 110 4.11 -9.08 -9.24
C THR A 110 4.41 -8.45 -7.90
N ASP A 111 3.47 -7.66 -7.42
CA ASP A 111 3.47 -7.12 -6.06
C ASP A 111 2.11 -7.38 -5.40
N VAL A 112 2.02 -7.21 -4.10
CA VAL A 112 0.78 -7.41 -3.34
C VAL A 112 0.30 -6.08 -2.78
N TYR A 113 -1.00 -5.84 -2.85
CA TYR A 113 -1.64 -4.81 -2.03
C TYR A 113 -2.65 -5.46 -1.10
N GLY A 114 -2.58 -5.08 0.17
CA GLY A 114 -3.56 -5.48 1.17
C GLY A 114 -4.65 -4.43 1.31
N VAL A 115 -5.87 -4.87 1.57
CA VAL A 115 -6.90 -4.00 2.16
C VAL A 115 -6.47 -3.67 3.59
N SER A 116 -6.31 -2.39 3.88
CA SER A 116 -6.00 -1.91 5.23
C SER A 116 -7.15 -2.25 6.19
N CYS A 117 -6.83 -2.77 7.39
CA CYS A 117 -7.81 -2.93 8.47
C CYS A 117 -8.31 -1.57 9.02
N LEU A 118 -7.55 -0.50 8.77
CA LEU A 118 -8.04 0.87 8.93
C LEU A 118 -8.92 1.12 7.71
N GLY A 119 -10.24 1.06 7.91
CA GLY A 119 -11.25 0.97 6.85
C GLY A 119 -10.98 1.83 5.61
N THR A 120 -11.44 1.32 4.47
CA THR A 120 -11.29 1.98 3.17
C THR A 120 -11.76 3.44 3.27
N PRO A 121 -10.98 4.42 2.80
CA PRO A 121 -11.48 5.78 2.71
C PRO A 121 -12.76 5.79 1.87
N PRO A 122 -13.68 6.75 2.10
CA PRO A 122 -14.85 6.91 1.25
C PRO A 122 -14.38 7.08 -0.20
N GLU A 123 -14.75 6.14 -1.08
CA GLU A 123 -14.30 6.11 -2.48
C GLU A 123 -14.79 7.35 -3.26
N ASP A 124 -15.87 7.99 -2.79
CA ASP A 124 -16.38 9.26 -3.28
C ASP A 124 -15.46 10.45 -2.97
N LYS A 125 -14.48 10.28 -2.07
CA LYS A 125 -13.62 11.36 -1.56
C LYS A 125 -12.14 11.17 -1.89
N PHE A 126 -11.65 9.94 -1.91
CA PHE A 126 -10.27 9.63 -2.30
C PHE A 126 -10.27 8.49 -3.30
N GLY A 127 -9.57 8.69 -4.42
CA GLY A 127 -9.23 7.63 -5.34
C GLY A 127 -8.31 6.63 -4.66
N TYR A 128 -8.80 5.40 -4.55
CA TYR A 128 -8.07 4.31 -3.92
C TYR A 128 -7.34 3.49 -4.97
N LEU A 129 -6.07 3.16 -4.68
CA LEU A 129 -5.21 2.29 -5.49
C LEU A 129 -5.06 2.76 -6.94
N CYS A 130 -5.05 4.07 -7.20
CA CYS A 130 -5.04 4.60 -8.57
C CYS A 130 -3.83 4.13 -9.38
N TYR A 131 -2.66 4.00 -8.74
CA TYR A 131 -1.47 3.50 -9.41
C TYR A 131 -1.57 2.00 -9.72
N GLU A 132 -2.01 1.21 -8.75
CA GLU A 132 -2.16 -0.23 -8.88
C GLU A 132 -3.22 -0.57 -9.93
N LYS A 133 -4.35 0.15 -9.93
CA LYS A 133 -5.40 0.06 -10.94
C LYS A 133 -4.89 0.44 -12.33
N ALA A 134 -4.21 1.59 -12.47
CA ALA A 134 -3.67 2.01 -13.75
C ALA A 134 -2.59 1.05 -14.28
N MET A 135 -1.75 0.50 -13.41
CA MET A 135 -0.74 -0.48 -13.78
C MET A 135 -1.38 -1.81 -14.21
N ASN A 136 -2.37 -2.32 -13.46
CA ASN A 136 -3.08 -3.54 -13.82
C ASN A 136 -3.84 -3.37 -15.14
N ALA A 137 -4.49 -2.22 -15.36
CA ALA A 137 -5.16 -1.90 -16.61
C ALA A 137 -4.18 -1.91 -17.80
N ALA A 138 -2.98 -1.36 -17.63
CA ALA A 138 -1.95 -1.42 -18.68
C ALA A 138 -1.47 -2.86 -18.95
N VAL A 139 -1.42 -3.74 -17.94
CA VAL A 139 -1.15 -5.18 -18.13
C VAL A 139 -2.30 -5.84 -18.89
N GLU A 140 -3.55 -5.60 -18.48
CA GLU A 140 -4.75 -6.15 -19.13
C GLU A 140 -4.84 -5.73 -20.60
N GLU A 141 -4.55 -4.47 -20.92
CA GLU A 141 -4.49 -3.96 -22.29
C GLU A 141 -3.41 -4.69 -23.10
N LYS A 142 -2.23 -4.93 -22.52
CA LYS A 142 -1.10 -5.56 -23.21
C LYS A 142 -1.27 -7.07 -23.44
N TYR A 143 -1.75 -7.78 -22.42
CA TYR A 143 -1.79 -9.25 -22.41
C TYR A 143 -3.19 -9.82 -22.66
N GLY A 144 -4.23 -8.97 -22.66
CA GLY A 144 -5.62 -9.32 -22.87
C GLY A 144 -6.32 -9.82 -21.62
N ILE A 145 -7.62 -9.51 -21.50
CA ILE A 145 -8.45 -9.93 -20.35
C ILE A 145 -8.49 -11.46 -20.19
N THR A 146 -8.52 -12.20 -21.30
CA THR A 146 -8.51 -13.68 -21.28
C THR A 146 -7.28 -14.27 -20.60
N PHE A 147 -6.13 -13.59 -20.70
CA PHE A 147 -4.91 -14.01 -20.01
C PHE A 147 -5.06 -13.83 -18.49
N ILE A 148 -5.63 -12.72 -18.05
CA ILE A 148 -5.86 -12.44 -16.64
C ILE A 148 -6.90 -13.40 -16.04
N ASP A 149 -8.00 -13.65 -16.76
CA ASP A 149 -8.99 -14.66 -16.38
C ASP A 149 -8.36 -16.05 -16.22
N SER A 150 -7.40 -16.39 -17.09
CA SER A 150 -6.65 -17.64 -16.96
C SER A 150 -5.82 -17.67 -15.68
N MET A 151 -5.22 -16.55 -15.27
CA MET A 151 -4.45 -16.47 -14.02
C MET A 151 -5.35 -16.52 -12.79
N GLU A 152 -6.55 -15.95 -12.85
CA GLU A 152 -7.55 -16.09 -11.79
C GLU A 152 -8.06 -17.53 -11.64
N LYS A 153 -8.27 -18.23 -12.76
CA LYS A 153 -8.61 -19.66 -12.73
C LYS A 153 -7.49 -20.48 -12.08
N VAL A 154 -6.22 -20.15 -12.38
CA VAL A 154 -5.07 -20.76 -11.70
C VAL A 154 -5.10 -20.46 -10.20
N ARG A 155 -5.40 -19.22 -9.79
CA ARG A 155 -5.59 -18.86 -8.37
C ARG A 155 -6.63 -19.76 -7.69
N MET A 156 -7.82 -19.89 -8.28
CA MET A 156 -8.90 -20.71 -7.71
C MET A 156 -8.52 -22.18 -7.55
N HIS A 157 -7.84 -22.74 -8.55
CA HIS A 157 -7.37 -24.12 -8.48
C HIS A 157 -6.30 -24.30 -7.38
N VAL A 158 -5.34 -23.39 -7.32
CA VAL A 158 -4.28 -23.40 -6.30
C VAL A 158 -4.84 -23.15 -4.90
N HIS A 159 -5.88 -22.33 -4.75
CA HIS A 159 -6.54 -22.09 -3.46
C HIS A 159 -6.96 -23.39 -2.80
N GLY A 160 -7.60 -24.31 -3.55
CA GLY A 160 -7.99 -25.63 -3.05
C GLY A 160 -6.79 -26.47 -2.58
N ILE A 161 -5.69 -26.45 -3.34
CA ILE A 161 -4.46 -27.18 -3.00
C ILE A 161 -3.82 -26.59 -1.74
N CYS A 162 -3.63 -25.28 -1.68
CA CYS A 162 -2.98 -24.60 -0.57
C CYS A 162 -3.77 -24.71 0.73
N ARG A 163 -5.10 -24.79 0.67
CA ARG A 163 -5.97 -24.99 1.84
C ARG A 163 -5.87 -26.39 2.45
N THR A 164 -5.58 -27.42 1.65
CA THR A 164 -5.43 -28.81 2.15
C THR A 164 -4.08 -29.09 2.81
N LYS A 165 -3.15 -28.14 2.73
CA LYS A 165 -1.77 -28.29 3.21
C LYS A 165 -1.58 -27.81 4.66
N TYR A 166 -2.61 -27.17 5.24
CA TYR A 166 -2.66 -26.61 6.59
C TYR A 166 -4.03 -26.86 7.20
#